data_AF-A0A925G2U9-F1
#
_entry.id   AF-A0A925G2U9-F1
#
_cell.length_a   1.000
_cell.length_b   1.000
_cell.length_c   1.000
_cell.angle_alpha   90.00
_cell.angle_beta   90.00
_cell.angle_gamma   90.00
#
_symmetry.space_group_name_H-M   'P 1'
#
loop_
_entity.id
_entity.type
_entity.pdbx_description
1 polymer ?
#
loop_
_entity_poly.entity_id
_entity_poly.type
_entity_poly.pdbx_seq_one_letter_code
_entity_poly.pdbx_strand_id
1 'polypeptide(L)'
;MASTPQIQSLTAQASDSDLTLFDYALKEANQIKVDSSRQQKLAYIAAKYAEVQQFERAIALAENLSEEWSQSEALSKIAVLSWKAGQTQKSQLLLERLKAL
;
A
#
# COMPACT_ATOMS: atom_id res chain seq x y z
N MET A 1 -5.25 -39.19 -23.41
CA MET A 1 -6.11 -38.13 -22.84
C MET A 1 -6.17 -38.34 -21.33
N ALA A 2 -5.41 -37.57 -20.57
CA ALA A 2 -5.59 -37.44 -19.13
C ALA A 2 -5.01 -36.07 -18.73
N SER A 3 -5.86 -35.29 -18.07
CA SER A 3 -5.75 -33.85 -17.88
C SER A 3 -4.57 -33.45 -17.00
N THR A 4 -3.80 -32.47 -17.47
CA THR A 4 -2.81 -31.73 -16.67
C THR A 4 -3.54 -30.96 -15.57
N PRO A 5 -3.13 -31.04 -14.29
CA PRO A 5 -3.78 -30.29 -13.23
C PRO A 5 -3.45 -28.79 -13.33
N GLN A 6 -4.48 -27.96 -13.15
CA GLN A 6 -4.43 -26.50 -13.16
C GLN A 6 -3.55 -25.97 -12.01
N ILE A 7 -2.37 -25.46 -12.34
CA ILE A 7 -1.46 -24.76 -11.40
C ILE A 7 -1.91 -23.29 -11.15
N GLN A 8 -3.00 -22.84 -11.79
CA GLN A 8 -3.42 -21.43 -11.76
C GLN A 8 -4.24 -21.03 -10.52
N SER A 9 -4.58 -21.94 -9.61
CA SER A 9 -5.44 -21.64 -8.45
C SER A 9 -4.69 -21.25 -7.17
N LEU A 10 -3.37 -21.43 -7.09
CA LEU A 10 -2.58 -21.16 -5.88
C LEU A 10 -2.09 -19.72 -5.73
N THR A 11 -2.08 -18.92 -6.80
CA THR A 11 -1.61 -17.52 -6.75
C THR A 11 -2.70 -16.51 -6.40
N ALA A 12 -3.99 -16.87 -6.54
CA ALA A 12 -5.11 -15.98 -6.21
C ALA A 12 -5.52 -16.02 -4.73
N GLN A 13 -5.17 -17.09 -4.01
CA GLN A 13 -5.62 -17.28 -2.63
C GLN A 13 -4.75 -16.55 -1.59
N ALA A 14 -3.51 -16.17 -1.96
CA ALA A 14 -2.64 -15.34 -1.12
C ALA A 14 -3.03 -13.85 -1.15
N SER A 15 -3.59 -13.36 -2.27
CA SER A 15 -3.98 -11.96 -2.40
C SER A 15 -5.16 -11.57 -1.50
N ASP A 16 -6.16 -12.44 -1.33
CA ASP A 16 -7.32 -12.10 -0.50
C ASP A 16 -6.99 -12.15 1.00
N SER A 17 -6.17 -13.11 1.43
CA SER A 17 -5.75 -13.22 2.85
C SER A 17 -4.91 -12.03 3.30
N ASP A 18 -3.97 -11.58 2.47
CA ASP A 18 -3.10 -10.44 2.83
C ASP A 18 -3.91 -9.14 2.93
N LEU A 19 -4.88 -8.94 2.04
CA LEU A 19 -5.76 -7.77 2.08
C LEU A 19 -6.66 -7.76 3.31
N THR A 20 -7.22 -8.91 3.70
CA THR A 20 -8.00 -8.99 4.95
C THR A 20 -7.16 -8.67 6.18
N LEU A 21 -5.89 -9.08 6.20
CA LEU A 21 -4.97 -8.76 7.30
C LEU A 21 -4.64 -7.26 7.32
N PHE A 22 -4.42 -6.63 6.17
CA PHE A 22 -4.15 -5.19 6.09
C PHE A 22 -5.37 -4.35 6.46
N ASP A 23 -6.58 -4.77 6.07
CA ASP A 23 -7.82 -4.11 6.46
C ASP A 23 -8.04 -4.20 7.99
N TYR A 24 -7.70 -5.35 8.60
CA TYR A 24 -7.68 -5.49 10.07
C TYR A 24 -6.62 -4.59 10.71
N ALA A 25 -5.39 -4.58 10.19
CA ALA A 25 -4.32 -3.71 10.70
C ALA A 25 -4.68 -2.22 10.59
N LEU A 26 -5.36 -1.81 9.51
CA LEU A 26 -5.87 -0.45 9.32
C LEU A 26 -6.88 -0.08 10.40
N LYS A 27 -7.81 -0.98 10.72
CA LYS A 27 -8.79 -0.78 11.80
C LYS A 27 -8.11 -0.63 13.15
N GLU A 28 -7.12 -1.46 13.46
CA GLU A 28 -6.40 -1.39 14.74
C GLU A 28 -5.50 -0.14 14.82
N ALA A 29 -4.80 0.20 13.75
CA ALA A 29 -3.98 1.42 13.69
C ALA A 29 -4.82 2.68 13.94
N ASN A 30 -6.04 2.74 13.41
CA ASN A 30 -6.95 3.87 13.63
C ASN A 30 -7.40 4.05 15.10
N GLN A 31 -7.28 3.01 15.93
CA GLN A 31 -7.60 3.10 17.36
C GLN A 31 -6.44 3.63 18.21
N ILE A 32 -5.25 3.83 17.62
CA ILE A 32 -4.08 4.36 18.32
C ILE A 32 -4.35 5.84 18.70
N LYS A 33 -4.29 6.12 20.00
CA LYS A 33 -4.56 7.46 20.56
C LYS A 33 -3.45 8.47 20.31
N VAL A 34 -2.20 8.01 20.26
CA VAL A 34 -1.05 8.89 20.00
C VAL A 34 -0.99 9.15 18.50
N ASP A 35 -1.29 10.37 18.10
CA ASP A 35 -1.43 10.74 16.68
C ASP A 35 -0.20 10.41 15.85
N SER A 36 1.01 10.82 16.25
CA SER A 36 2.24 10.50 15.51
C SER A 36 2.47 9.00 15.35
N SER A 37 2.17 8.21 16.39
CA SER A 37 2.24 6.75 16.32
C SER A 37 1.20 6.18 15.36
N ARG A 38 -0.04 6.69 15.40
CA ARG A 38 -1.10 6.30 14.46
C ARG A 38 -0.66 6.55 13.02
N GLN A 39 -0.17 7.75 12.73
CA GLN A 39 0.23 8.16 11.38
C GLN A 39 1.38 7.32 10.82
N GLN A 40 2.40 7.04 11.64
CA GLN A 40 3.48 6.13 11.24
C GLN A 40 2.97 4.72 10.93
N LYS A 41 2.00 4.19 11.69
CA LYS A 41 1.41 2.87 11.39
C LYS A 41 0.57 2.89 10.12
N LEU A 42 -0.22 3.94 9.90
CA LEU A 42 -0.99 4.10 8.67
C LEU A 42 -0.09 4.23 7.44
N ALA A 43 1.03 4.96 7.54
CA ALA A 43 2.05 5.04 6.49
C ALA A 43 2.65 3.67 6.15
N TYR A 44 2.94 2.86 7.17
CA TYR A 44 3.43 1.49 6.97
C TYR A 44 2.40 0.60 6.27
N ILE A 45 1.12 0.70 6.65
CA ILE A 45 0.03 -0.07 6.04
C ILE A 45 -0.17 0.35 4.57
N ALA A 46 -0.06 1.64 4.26
CA ALA A 46 -0.10 2.12 2.88
C ALA A 46 0.99 1.47 2.03
N ALA A 47 2.22 1.36 2.55
CA ALA A 47 3.30 0.65 1.86
C ALA A 47 2.97 -0.85 1.67
N LYS A 48 2.31 -1.51 2.64
CA LYS A 48 1.89 -2.91 2.51
C LYS A 48 0.85 -3.14 1.42
N TYR A 49 -0.12 -2.24 1.26
CA TYR A 49 -1.02 -2.28 0.11
C TYR A 49 -0.27 -2.17 -1.22
N ALA A 50 0.74 -1.31 -1.31
CA ALA A 50 1.54 -1.17 -2.53
C ALA A 50 2.43 -2.39 -2.83
N GLU A 51 2.92 -3.10 -1.81
CA GLU A 51 3.70 -4.35 -1.98
C GLU A 51 2.87 -5.43 -2.71
N VAL A 52 1.57 -5.50 -2.44
CA VAL A 52 0.61 -6.40 -3.12
C VAL A 52 -0.09 -5.73 -4.31
N GLN A 53 0.50 -4.66 -4.85
CA GLN A 53 0.02 -3.91 -6.02
C GLN A 53 -1.37 -3.27 -5.89
N GLN A 54 -1.91 -3.13 -4.68
CA GLN A 54 -3.13 -2.33 -4.40
C GLN A 54 -2.78 -0.84 -4.31
N PHE A 55 -2.26 -0.28 -5.38
CA PHE A 55 -1.72 1.07 -5.39
C PHE A 55 -2.78 2.14 -5.11
N GLU A 56 -4.00 1.98 -5.60
CA GLU A 56 -5.08 2.94 -5.38
C GLU A 56 -5.44 3.05 -3.88
N ARG A 57 -5.52 1.90 -3.18
CA ARG A 57 -5.73 1.88 -1.71
C ARG A 57 -4.55 2.49 -0.97
N ALA A 58 -3.32 2.13 -1.38
CA ALA A 58 -2.10 2.66 -0.80
C ALA A 58 -2.02 4.19 -0.89
N ILE A 59 -2.30 4.73 -2.09
CA ILE A 59 -2.26 6.17 -2.36
C ILE A 59 -3.34 6.90 -1.57
N ALA A 60 -4.58 6.40 -1.59
CA ALA A 60 -5.67 7.01 -0.83
C ALA A 60 -5.36 7.05 0.67
N LEU A 61 -4.75 5.99 1.21
CA LEU A 61 -4.36 5.99 2.62
C LEU A 61 -3.21 6.98 2.90
N ALA A 62 -2.19 7.02 2.05
CA ALA A 62 -1.06 7.95 2.19
C ALA A 62 -1.49 9.42 2.09
N GLU A 63 -2.38 9.76 1.16
CA GLU A 63 -2.87 11.13 0.96
C GLU A 63 -3.72 11.65 2.14
N ASN A 64 -4.31 10.74 2.93
CA ASN A 64 -5.09 11.10 4.13
C ASN A 64 -4.23 11.27 5.40
N LEU A 65 -2.92 11.05 5.32
CA LEU A 65 -2.01 11.32 6.44
C LEU A 65 -1.80 12.84 6.58
N SER A 66 -1.88 13.34 7.81
CA SER A 66 -1.77 14.77 8.10
C SER A 66 -0.39 15.21 8.60
N GLU A 67 0.44 14.26 9.04
CA GLU A 67 1.85 14.46 9.40
C GLU A 67 2.66 14.32 8.12
N GLU A 68 3.23 15.44 7.69
CA GLU A 68 4.01 15.56 6.45
C GLU A 68 5.13 14.52 6.34
N TRP A 69 5.81 14.20 7.46
CA TRP A 69 6.83 13.15 7.49
C TRP A 69 6.24 11.77 7.17
N SER A 70 5.14 11.39 7.81
CA SER A 70 4.48 10.10 7.57
C SER A 70 3.89 10.03 6.15
N GLN A 71 3.32 11.14 5.67
CA GLN A 71 2.78 11.26 4.32
C GLN A 71 3.87 11.12 3.26
N SER A 72 4.98 11.85 3.40
CA SER A 72 6.10 11.80 2.47
C SER A 72 6.79 10.43 2.47
N GLU A 73 6.95 9.80 3.65
CA GLU A 73 7.50 8.45 3.73
C GLU A 73 6.63 7.44 2.98
N ALA A 74 5.31 7.48 3.17
CA ALA A 74 4.37 6.58 2.51
C ALA A 74 4.38 6.78 0.99
N LEU A 75 4.19 8.02 0.52
CA LEU A 75 4.17 8.33 -0.92
C LEU A 75 5.48 7.95 -1.61
N SER A 76 6.62 8.16 -0.97
CA SER A 76 7.95 7.78 -1.50
C SER A 76 8.07 6.26 -1.67
N LYS A 77 7.68 5.49 -0.65
CA LYS A 77 7.69 4.01 -0.75
C LYS A 77 6.76 3.51 -1.84
N ILE A 78 5.56 4.07 -1.94
CA ILE A 78 4.59 3.70 -2.97
C ILE A 78 5.11 4.05 -4.37
N ALA A 79 5.76 5.21 -4.55
CA ALA A 79 6.36 5.60 -5.82
C ALA A 79 7.45 4.62 -6.27
N VAL A 80 8.31 4.17 -5.34
CA VAL A 80 9.35 3.16 -5.61
C VAL A 80 8.73 1.81 -5.98
N LEU A 81 7.73 1.34 -5.22
CA LEU A 81 7.06 0.08 -5.49
C LEU A 81 6.29 0.11 -6.82
N SER A 82 5.63 1.22 -7.13
CA SER A 82 4.95 1.44 -8.41
C SER A 82 5.92 1.37 -9.58
N TRP A 83 7.10 2.00 -9.45
CA TRP A 83 8.14 1.95 -10.47
C TRP A 83 8.66 0.52 -10.67
N LYS A 84 8.95 -0.21 -9.58
CA LYS A 84 9.39 -1.61 -9.63
C LYS A 84 8.35 -2.53 -10.28
N ALA A 85 7.06 -2.21 -10.13
CA ALA A 85 5.96 -2.92 -10.79
C ALA A 85 5.70 -2.47 -12.24
N GLY A 86 6.53 -1.57 -12.80
CA GLY A 86 6.38 -1.06 -14.16
C GLY A 86 5.35 0.07 -14.33
N GLN A 87 4.73 0.54 -13.24
CA GLN A 87 3.75 1.65 -13.27
C GLN A 87 4.45 3.00 -13.24
N THR A 88 5.21 3.29 -14.31
CA THR A 88 6.10 4.46 -14.40
C THR A 88 5.35 5.79 -14.32
N GLN A 89 4.19 5.94 -14.98
CA GLN A 89 3.39 7.17 -14.89
C GLN A 89 2.88 7.41 -13.47
N LYS A 90 2.44 6.35 -12.77
CA LYS A 90 1.98 6.44 -11.39
C LYS A 90 3.10 6.84 -10.45
N SER A 91 4.27 6.22 -10.60
CA SER A 91 5.47 6.59 -9.84
C SER A 91 5.82 8.06 -10.04
N GLN A 92 5.86 8.55 -11.29
CA GLN A 92 6.12 9.96 -11.58
C GLN A 92 5.08 10.89 -10.93
N LEU A 93 3.79 10.57 -11.04
CA LEU A 93 2.73 11.35 -10.41
C LEU A 93 2.93 11.47 -8.89
N LEU A 94 3.30 10.37 -8.24
CA LEU A 94 3.57 10.36 -6.79
C LEU A 94 4.82 11.18 -6.42
N LEU A 95 5.85 11.17 -7.26
CA LEU A 95 7.02 12.04 -7.08
C LEU A 95 6.66 13.52 -7.22
N GLU A 96 5.75 13.89 -8.12
CA GLU A 96 5.27 15.28 -8.20
C GLU A 96 4.45 15.68 -6.97
N ARG A 97 3.61 14.77 -6.44
CA ARG A 97 2.89 15.02 -5.18
C ARG A 97 3.81 15.22 -4.00
N LEU A 98 4.90 14.44 -3.91
CA LEU A 98 5.91 14.58 -2.86
C LEU A 98 6.59 15.95 -2.85
N LYS A 99 6.79 16.57 -4.02
CA LYS A 99 7.36 17.92 -4.12
C LYS A 99 6.42 19.02 -3.66
N ALA A 100 5.13 18.70 -3.54
CA ALA A 100 4.08 19.64 -3.16
C ALA A 100 3.68 19.54 -1.67
N LEU A 101 4.33 18.64 -0.92
CA LEU A 101 4.29 18.60 0.54
C LEU A 101 5.21 19.69 1.10
#